data_AF-A0A960EUJ0-F1
#
_entry.id   AF-A0A960EUJ0-F1
#
_cell.length_a   1.000
_cell.length_b   1.000
_cell.length_c   1.000
_cell.angle_alpha   90.00
_cell.angle_beta   90.00
_cell.angle_gamma   90.00
#
_symmetry.space_group_name_H-M   'P 1'
#
loop_
_entity.id
_entity.type
_entity.pdbx_description
1 polymer ?
#
loop_
_entity_poly.entity_id
_entity_poly.type
_entity_poly.pdbx_seq_one_letter_code
_entity_poly.pdbx_strand_id
1 'polypeptide(L)'
;MRVDNLIIIGLALISVAFSVVAILRWVRLPLQGAEPPGGGGENRWTDRLAASLRALGPVCSAGIVCGVLVAGLLGRFVMRVLAATSGDGAQGLLTDADEVVGDITFSGTIAFVIFVGVGAGAVAGVVLLLARPWLHVNGATAGVIAGLVPLGLVSNKDFSSENLDFSILSPTWLAVGLMVGGTALFGASLGSVAARLQQTAGGDSRFRNMPILGVVPFAVVPPVLLGLLVYVIGRIAFPGRLSAVLQQRHVQIFGRVALVGMLGVNLFLLTRSSADILAA
;
A
#
# COMPACT_ATOMS: atom_id res chain seq x y z
N MET A 1 -29.51 -3.20 13.49
CA MET A 1 -28.07 -3.17 13.14
C MET A 1 -27.29 -3.58 14.38
N ARG A 2 -26.38 -4.56 14.31
CA ARG A 2 -25.56 -4.97 15.46
C ARG A 2 -24.61 -3.82 15.87
N VAL A 3 -24.32 -3.69 17.16
CA VAL A 3 -23.43 -2.62 17.69
C VAL A 3 -22.05 -2.67 17.03
N ASP A 4 -21.53 -3.87 16.78
CA ASP A 4 -20.23 -4.09 16.13
C ASP A 4 -20.15 -3.43 14.75
N ASN A 5 -21.24 -3.46 13.97
CA ASN A 5 -21.29 -2.82 12.66
C ASN A 5 -21.17 -1.31 12.76
N LEU A 6 -21.82 -0.70 13.77
CA LEU A 6 -21.74 0.75 14.00
C LEU A 6 -20.31 1.16 14.38
N ILE A 7 -19.66 0.37 15.23
CA ILE A 7 -18.26 0.61 15.63
C ILE A 7 -17.34 0.54 14.41
N ILE A 8 -17.45 -0.51 13.59
CA ILE A 8 -16.60 -0.71 12.42
C ILE A 8 -16.82 0.38 11.38
N ILE A 9 -18.07 0.76 11.12
CA ILE A 9 -18.39 1.89 10.24
C ILE A 9 -17.78 3.19 10.78
N GLY A 10 -17.91 3.46 12.08
CA GLY A 10 -17.29 4.64 12.71
C GLY A 10 -15.77 4.65 12.56
N LEU A 11 -15.10 3.53 12.81
CA LEU A 11 -13.65 3.39 12.65
C LEU A 11 -13.21 3.56 11.19
N ALA A 12 -13.96 3.03 10.23
CA ALA A 12 -13.67 3.20 8.82
C ALA A 12 -13.83 4.65 8.36
N LEU A 13 -14.89 5.35 8.81
CA LEU A 13 -15.07 6.77 8.50
C LEU A 13 -13.94 7.63 9.08
N ILE A 14 -13.51 7.35 10.31
CA ILE A 14 -12.34 8.00 10.92
C ILE A 14 -11.08 7.71 10.10
N SER A 15 -10.91 6.47 9.64
CA SER A 15 -9.75 6.06 8.82
C SER A 15 -9.71 6.78 7.47
N VAL A 16 -10.86 6.94 6.80
CA VAL A 16 -10.99 7.72 5.56
C VAL A 16 -10.69 9.19 5.83
N ALA A 17 -11.27 9.78 6.88
CA ALA A 17 -11.03 11.17 7.24
C ALA A 17 -9.54 11.42 7.52
N PHE A 18 -8.89 10.56 8.30
CA PHE A 18 -7.45 10.60 8.54
C PHE A 18 -6.66 10.54 7.23
N SER A 19 -7.00 9.61 6.34
CA SER A 19 -6.34 9.42 5.05
C SER A 19 -6.44 10.66 4.17
N VAL A 20 -7.64 11.23 4.05
CA VAL A 20 -7.88 12.47 3.30
C VAL A 20 -7.10 13.64 3.90
N VAL A 21 -7.14 13.82 5.23
CA VAL A 21 -6.39 14.90 5.90
C VAL A 21 -4.88 14.71 5.72
N ALA A 22 -4.36 13.50 5.84
CA ALA A 22 -2.95 13.18 5.63
C ALA A 22 -2.51 13.52 4.20
N ILE A 23 -3.32 13.13 3.19
CA ILE A 23 -3.08 13.49 1.80
C ILE A 23 -3.08 15.01 1.64
N LEU A 24 -4.16 15.70 2.05
CA LEU A 24 -4.26 17.15 1.85
C LEU A 24 -3.14 17.93 2.54
N ARG A 25 -2.73 17.51 3.74
CA ARG A 25 -1.65 18.18 4.49
C ARG A 25 -0.26 17.88 3.94
N TRP A 26 -0.04 16.70 3.38
CA TRP A 26 1.31 16.24 3.01
C TRP A 26 1.50 15.96 1.53
N VAL A 27 0.52 16.26 0.68
CA VAL A 27 0.57 16.08 -0.78
C VAL A 27 1.78 16.74 -1.42
N ARG A 28 2.27 17.86 -0.85
CA ARG A 28 3.42 18.60 -1.39
C ARG A 28 4.78 18.10 -0.90
N LEU A 29 4.81 17.20 0.07
CA LEU A 29 6.07 16.70 0.60
C LEU A 29 6.75 15.79 -0.43
N PRO A 30 8.02 16.02 -0.77
CA PRO A 30 8.76 15.11 -1.61
C PRO A 30 9.05 13.83 -0.81
N LEU A 31 8.95 12.68 -1.46
CA LEU A 31 9.63 11.49 -0.97
C LEU A 31 11.13 11.75 -1.12
N GLN A 32 11.87 11.72 -0.01
CA GLN A 32 13.29 12.09 -0.03
C GLN A 32 14.12 11.06 -0.84
N GLY A 33 15.44 11.15 -0.90
CA GLY A 33 16.27 10.00 -1.30
C GLY A 33 16.61 9.14 -0.08
N ALA A 34 17.15 7.93 -0.29
CA ALA A 34 17.93 7.31 0.77
C ALA A 34 19.29 8.04 0.82
N GLU A 35 19.62 8.66 1.95
CA GLU A 35 20.93 9.30 2.10
C GLU A 35 22.04 8.24 1.99
N PRO A 36 23.18 8.57 1.36
CA PRO A 36 24.35 7.70 1.37
C PRO A 36 24.81 7.49 2.82
N PRO A 37 25.25 6.27 3.19
CA PRO A 37 25.80 6.04 4.52
C PRO A 37 27.01 6.96 4.71
N GLY A 38 27.04 7.75 5.79
CA GLY A 38 28.17 8.60 6.14
C GLY A 38 29.45 7.76 6.30
N GLY A 39 30.54 8.20 5.68
CA GLY A 39 31.76 7.39 5.52
C GLY A 39 32.76 7.39 6.67
N GLY A 40 32.42 7.90 7.86
CA GLY A 40 33.40 8.27 8.89
C GLY A 40 33.46 7.43 10.17
N GLY A 41 32.67 6.37 10.32
CA GLY A 41 32.62 5.58 11.57
C GLY A 41 33.59 4.39 11.61
N GLU A 42 34.04 4.04 12.81
CA GLU A 42 34.93 2.90 13.12
C GLU A 42 34.34 1.55 12.68
N ASN A 43 33.00 1.39 12.71
CA ASN A 43 32.29 0.18 12.28
C ASN A 43 31.41 0.43 11.03
N ARG A 44 32.07 0.40 9.86
CA ARG A 44 31.47 0.64 8.54
C ARG A 44 30.21 -0.20 8.23
N TRP A 45 30.07 -1.40 8.81
CA TRP A 45 28.92 -2.29 8.59
C TRP A 45 27.70 -1.92 9.45
N THR A 46 27.90 -1.62 10.74
CA THR A 46 26.80 -1.24 11.65
C THR A 46 26.19 0.09 11.23
N ASP A 47 27.01 1.03 10.78
CA ASP A 47 26.55 2.33 10.28
C ASP A 47 25.70 2.19 9.01
N ARG A 48 26.07 1.27 8.12
CA ARG A 48 25.30 0.97 6.91
C ARG A 48 23.98 0.27 7.23
N LEU A 49 24.00 -0.70 8.13
CA LEU A 49 22.79 -1.39 8.56
C LEU A 49 21.83 -0.38 9.21
N ALA A 50 22.31 0.44 10.13
CA ALA A 50 21.52 1.49 10.76
C ALA A 50 20.98 2.50 9.74
N ALA A 51 21.78 2.92 8.75
CA ALA A 51 21.32 3.80 7.67
C ALA A 51 20.23 3.15 6.79
N SER A 52 20.35 1.86 6.51
CA SER A 52 19.32 1.10 5.78
C SER A 52 18.03 0.98 6.60
N LEU A 53 18.12 0.60 7.87
CA LEU A 53 16.96 0.50 8.76
C LEU A 53 16.25 1.85 8.95
N ARG A 54 17.00 2.96 9.05
CA ARG A 54 16.44 4.32 9.10
C ARG A 54 15.73 4.72 7.81
N ALA A 55 16.19 4.23 6.66
CA ALA A 55 15.53 4.49 5.38
C ALA A 55 14.24 3.65 5.22
N LEU A 56 14.27 2.40 5.70
CA LEU A 56 13.14 1.46 5.62
C LEU A 56 12.00 1.84 6.56
N GLY A 57 12.34 2.13 7.82
CA GLY A 57 11.35 2.19 8.87
C GLY A 57 10.21 3.21 8.66
N PRO A 58 10.43 4.43 8.13
CA PRO A 58 9.32 5.34 7.83
C PRO A 58 8.36 4.79 6.78
N VAL A 59 8.89 4.12 5.74
CA VAL A 59 8.09 3.54 4.66
C VAL A 59 7.33 2.30 5.16
N CYS A 60 7.99 1.44 5.93
CA CYS A 60 7.37 0.28 6.56
C CYS A 60 6.27 0.69 7.56
N SER A 61 6.54 1.70 8.39
CA SER A 61 5.55 2.24 9.34
C SER A 61 4.34 2.84 8.61
N ALA A 62 4.58 3.60 7.53
CA ALA A 62 3.50 4.11 6.69
C ALA A 62 2.70 2.97 6.05
N GLY A 63 3.39 1.91 5.59
CA GLY A 63 2.79 0.68 5.08
C GLY A 63 1.82 0.05 6.08
N ILE A 64 2.26 -0.16 7.34
CA ILE A 64 1.40 -0.71 8.39
C ILE A 64 0.22 0.21 8.67
N VAL A 65 0.46 1.51 8.89
CA VAL A 65 -0.60 2.46 9.24
C VAL A 65 -1.64 2.53 8.14
N CYS A 66 -1.23 2.71 6.89
CA CYS A 66 -2.15 2.77 5.76
C CYS A 66 -2.77 1.40 5.44
N GLY A 67 -2.05 0.32 5.67
CA GLY A 67 -2.56 -1.04 5.54
C GLY A 67 -3.70 -1.32 6.51
N VAL A 68 -3.52 -0.99 7.78
CA VAL A 68 -4.56 -1.13 8.81
C VAL A 68 -5.75 -0.23 8.53
N LEU A 69 -5.51 1.07 8.30
CA LEU A 69 -6.56 2.07 8.18
C LEU A 69 -7.33 1.97 6.86
N VAL A 70 -6.64 1.75 5.74
CA VAL A 70 -7.24 1.81 4.40
C VAL A 70 -7.46 0.42 3.83
N ALA A 71 -6.43 -0.41 3.72
CA ALA A 71 -6.64 -1.76 3.17
C ALA A 71 -7.51 -2.63 4.10
N GLY A 72 -7.34 -2.53 5.42
CA GLY A 72 -8.10 -3.27 6.42
C GLY A 72 -9.47 -2.68 6.73
N LEU A 73 -9.52 -1.57 7.48
CA LEU A 73 -10.77 -0.99 7.98
C LEU A 73 -11.66 -0.46 6.85
N LEU A 74 -11.11 0.29 5.90
CA LEU A 74 -11.89 0.73 4.74
C LEU A 74 -12.28 -0.45 3.83
N GLY A 75 -11.44 -1.49 3.67
CA GLY A 75 -11.82 -2.71 2.95
C GLY A 75 -13.08 -3.36 3.52
N ARG A 76 -13.17 -3.53 4.84
CA ARG A 76 -14.38 -4.05 5.51
C ARG A 76 -15.58 -3.11 5.35
N PHE A 77 -15.36 -1.80 5.36
CA PHE A 77 -16.43 -0.84 5.08
C PHE A 77 -16.95 -0.94 3.64
N VAL A 78 -16.06 -1.07 2.64
CA VAL A 78 -16.44 -1.26 1.24
C VAL A 78 -17.27 -2.52 1.08
N MET A 79 -16.84 -3.65 1.66
CA MET A 79 -17.62 -4.89 1.66
C MET A 79 -19.01 -4.69 2.28
N ARG A 80 -19.12 -3.90 3.34
CA ARG A 80 -20.41 -3.60 3.97
C ARG A 80 -21.32 -2.76 3.08
N VAL A 81 -20.77 -1.73 2.46
CA VAL A 81 -21.51 -0.85 1.54
C VAL A 81 -22.04 -1.69 0.40
N LEU A 82 -21.20 -2.54 -0.19
CA LEU A 82 -21.61 -3.42 -1.29
C LEU A 82 -22.68 -4.41 -0.86
N ALA A 83 -22.50 -5.10 0.27
CA ALA A 83 -23.54 -5.98 0.81
C ALA A 83 -24.87 -5.23 1.01
N ALA A 84 -24.85 -4.01 1.54
CA ALA A 84 -26.06 -3.22 1.76
C ALA A 84 -26.75 -2.77 0.46
N THR A 85 -26.02 -2.65 -0.65
CA THR A 85 -26.58 -2.23 -1.95
C THR A 85 -26.98 -3.40 -2.85
N SER A 86 -26.52 -4.62 -2.57
CA SER A 86 -26.74 -5.80 -3.42
C SER A 86 -28.11 -6.48 -3.28
N GLY A 87 -28.99 -5.94 -2.44
CA GLY A 87 -30.33 -6.48 -2.20
C GLY A 87 -30.34 -7.71 -1.28
N ASP A 88 -31.54 -8.19 -0.96
CA ASP A 88 -31.74 -9.26 0.04
C ASP A 88 -31.20 -10.61 -0.42
N GLY A 89 -31.17 -10.87 -1.74
CA GLY A 89 -30.70 -12.14 -2.31
C GLY A 89 -29.19 -12.39 -2.17
N ALA A 90 -28.41 -11.33 -1.94
CA ALA A 90 -26.98 -11.44 -1.70
C ALA A 90 -26.63 -11.73 -0.23
N GLN A 91 -27.55 -11.46 0.70
CA GLN A 91 -27.30 -11.61 2.13
C GLN A 91 -27.19 -13.09 2.53
N GLY A 92 -26.17 -13.42 3.33
CA GLY A 92 -25.98 -14.78 3.84
C GLY A 92 -25.27 -15.74 2.88
N LEU A 93 -24.93 -15.30 1.66
CA LEU A 93 -24.09 -16.08 0.75
C LEU A 93 -22.63 -16.06 1.22
N LEU A 94 -21.87 -17.10 0.87
CA LEU A 94 -20.44 -17.14 1.07
C LEU A 94 -19.72 -16.46 -0.10
N THR A 95 -18.71 -15.65 0.22
CA THR A 95 -17.76 -15.11 -0.76
C THR A 95 -16.64 -16.10 -1.05
N ASP A 96 -15.80 -15.80 -2.05
CA ASP A 96 -14.58 -16.57 -2.35
C ASP A 96 -13.58 -16.63 -1.18
N ALA A 97 -13.73 -15.74 -0.19
CA ALA A 97 -12.90 -15.69 1.01
C ALA A 97 -13.50 -16.47 2.20
N ASP A 98 -14.51 -17.33 1.98
CA ASP A 98 -15.26 -18.05 3.01
C ASP A 98 -15.92 -17.12 4.06
N GLU A 99 -16.26 -15.89 3.65
CA GLU A 99 -16.90 -14.90 4.51
C GLU A 99 -18.38 -14.77 4.14
N VAL A 100 -19.24 -14.66 5.15
CA VAL A 100 -20.68 -14.54 4.93
C VAL A 100 -21.02 -13.08 4.59
N VAL A 101 -21.59 -12.85 3.40
CA VAL A 101 -22.03 -11.53 2.95
C VAL A 101 -23.04 -10.97 3.94
N GLY A 102 -22.72 -9.80 4.49
CA GLY A 102 -23.60 -9.10 5.43
C GLY A 102 -23.38 -9.43 6.91
N ASP A 103 -22.51 -10.38 7.26
CA ASP A 103 -22.09 -10.60 8.65
C ASP A 103 -20.65 -10.13 8.86
N ILE A 104 -20.48 -9.04 9.62
CA ILE A 104 -19.15 -8.57 10.00
C ILE A 104 -18.91 -8.98 11.44
N THR A 105 -18.06 -9.98 11.63
CA THR A 105 -17.61 -10.37 12.96
C THR A 105 -16.38 -9.55 13.35
N PHE A 106 -16.24 -9.28 14.66
CA PHE A 106 -15.05 -8.62 15.18
C PHE A 106 -13.78 -9.44 14.93
N SER A 107 -13.86 -10.77 15.09
CA SER A 107 -12.76 -11.70 14.81
C SER A 107 -12.35 -11.67 13.33
N GLY A 108 -13.31 -11.74 12.41
CA GLY A 108 -13.04 -11.64 10.97
C GLY A 108 -12.43 -10.28 10.61
N THR A 109 -12.88 -9.20 11.23
CA THR A 109 -12.31 -7.86 11.02
C THR A 109 -10.86 -7.80 11.45
N ILE A 110 -10.51 -8.31 12.63
CA ILE A 110 -9.12 -8.37 13.09
C ILE A 110 -8.28 -9.22 12.15
N ALA A 111 -8.74 -10.41 11.78
CA ALA A 111 -8.02 -11.28 10.85
C ALA A 111 -7.77 -10.57 9.51
N PHE A 112 -8.79 -9.91 8.95
CA PHE A 112 -8.67 -9.16 7.71
C PHE A 112 -7.69 -7.99 7.82
N VAL A 113 -7.74 -7.22 8.91
CA VAL A 113 -6.80 -6.13 9.16
C VAL A 113 -5.36 -6.64 9.27
N ILE A 114 -5.14 -7.78 9.92
CA ILE A 114 -3.81 -8.35 10.09
C ILE A 114 -3.30 -8.95 8.77
N PHE A 115 -4.05 -9.86 8.14
CA PHE A 115 -3.57 -10.58 6.96
C PHE A 115 -3.62 -9.73 5.69
N VAL A 116 -4.75 -9.09 5.42
CA VAL A 116 -4.93 -8.27 4.22
C VAL A 116 -4.39 -6.87 4.46
N GLY A 117 -4.76 -6.22 5.56
CA GLY A 117 -4.35 -4.85 5.85
C GLY A 117 -2.83 -4.71 6.01
N VAL A 118 -2.23 -5.38 6.99
CA VAL A 118 -0.78 -5.31 7.23
C VAL A 118 0.00 -5.96 6.09
N GLY A 119 -0.47 -7.09 5.55
CA GLY A 119 0.17 -7.77 4.41
C GLY A 119 0.25 -6.89 3.16
N ALA A 120 -0.89 -6.32 2.72
CA ALA A 120 -0.93 -5.41 1.57
C ALA A 120 -0.15 -4.11 1.84
N GLY A 121 -0.30 -3.55 3.05
CA GLY A 121 0.50 -2.43 3.54
C GLY A 121 1.99 -2.67 3.42
N ALA A 122 2.43 -3.88 3.76
CA ALA A 122 3.82 -4.27 3.75
C ALA A 122 4.38 -4.42 2.34
N VAL A 123 3.66 -5.12 1.47
CA VAL A 123 4.00 -5.28 0.06
C VAL A 123 4.06 -3.92 -0.63
N ALA A 124 3.05 -3.07 -0.44
CA ALA A 124 3.01 -1.74 -1.03
C ALA A 124 4.14 -0.83 -0.53
N GLY A 125 4.51 -0.94 0.75
CA GLY A 125 5.67 -0.24 1.30
C GLY A 125 6.97 -0.62 0.60
N VAL A 126 7.19 -1.92 0.33
CA VAL A 126 8.37 -2.39 -0.42
C VAL A 126 8.32 -1.92 -1.86
N VAL A 127 7.17 -2.01 -2.53
CA VAL A 127 6.99 -1.50 -3.91
C VAL A 127 7.31 -0.01 -3.98
N LEU A 128 6.78 0.79 -3.05
CA LEU A 128 7.06 2.22 -2.98
C LEU A 128 8.56 2.49 -2.75
N LEU A 129 9.20 1.75 -1.84
CA LEU A 129 10.62 1.87 -1.56
C LEU A 129 11.47 1.59 -2.81
N LEU A 130 11.16 0.52 -3.54
CA LEU A 130 11.87 0.11 -4.74
C LEU A 130 11.60 1.08 -5.90
N ALA A 131 10.37 1.59 -6.03
CA ALA A 131 9.99 2.50 -7.10
C ALA A 131 10.48 3.95 -6.89
N ARG A 132 10.73 4.34 -5.64
CA ARG A 132 11.17 5.68 -5.22
C ARG A 132 12.30 6.30 -6.05
N PRO A 133 13.37 5.58 -6.44
CA PRO A 133 14.45 6.16 -7.24
C PRO A 133 13.99 6.70 -8.60
N TRP A 134 12.89 6.19 -9.15
CA TRP A 134 12.36 6.61 -10.45
C TRP A 134 11.22 7.63 -10.32
N LEU A 135 10.59 7.68 -9.14
CA LEU A 135 9.46 8.56 -8.82
C LEU A 135 9.94 9.92 -8.27
N HIS A 136 10.35 10.83 -9.17
CA HIS A 136 10.69 12.21 -8.81
C HIS A 136 9.44 13.10 -8.75
N VAL A 137 8.42 12.64 -8.03
CA VAL A 137 7.14 13.32 -7.87
C VAL A 137 6.86 13.51 -6.39
N ASN A 138 5.78 14.22 -6.08
CA ASN A 138 5.34 14.38 -4.70
C ASN A 138 4.93 13.03 -4.07
N GLY A 139 4.91 12.96 -2.74
CA GLY A 139 4.65 11.73 -2.01
C GLY A 139 3.31 11.08 -2.38
N ALA A 140 2.24 11.86 -2.50
CA ALA A 140 0.92 11.33 -2.84
C ALA A 140 0.90 10.70 -4.23
N THR A 141 1.41 11.37 -5.26
CA THR A 141 1.42 10.86 -6.64
C THR A 141 2.30 9.60 -6.75
N ALA A 142 3.48 9.60 -6.12
CA ALA A 142 4.33 8.42 -6.07
C ALA A 142 3.62 7.24 -5.39
N GLY A 143 2.90 7.53 -4.30
CA GLY A 143 2.07 6.58 -3.59
C GLY A 143 0.94 6.01 -4.44
N VAL A 144 0.22 6.85 -5.20
CA VAL A 144 -0.82 6.39 -6.15
C VAL A 144 -0.23 5.45 -7.18
N ILE A 145 0.90 5.81 -7.79
CA ILE A 145 1.57 4.94 -8.77
C ILE A 145 1.96 3.60 -8.12
N ALA A 146 2.57 3.64 -6.94
CA ALA A 146 2.96 2.44 -6.20
C ALA A 146 1.76 1.60 -5.73
N GLY A 147 0.60 2.20 -5.48
CA GLY A 147 -0.64 1.52 -5.10
C GLY A 147 -1.39 0.91 -6.30
N LEU A 148 -1.38 1.59 -7.45
CA LEU A 148 -2.04 1.11 -8.67
C LEU A 148 -1.26 0.03 -9.42
N VAL A 149 0.07 0.00 -9.31
CA VAL A 149 0.89 -1.02 -9.98
C VAL A 149 0.56 -2.45 -9.52
N PRO A 150 0.43 -2.73 -8.21
CA PRO A 150 0.02 -4.06 -7.73
C PRO A 150 -1.39 -4.48 -8.17
N LEU A 151 -2.32 -3.53 -8.36
CA LEU A 151 -3.69 -3.87 -8.75
C LEU A 151 -3.73 -4.68 -10.04
N GLY A 152 -3.03 -4.25 -11.08
CA GLY A 152 -3.09 -4.97 -12.36
C GLY A 152 -2.30 -6.29 -12.38
N LEU A 153 -1.40 -6.51 -11.40
CA LEU A 153 -0.78 -7.83 -11.21
C LEU A 153 -1.75 -8.83 -10.58
N VAL A 154 -2.66 -8.34 -9.73
CA VAL A 154 -3.69 -9.14 -9.05
C VAL A 154 -4.97 -9.23 -9.90
N SER A 155 -5.20 -8.27 -10.80
CA SER A 155 -6.52 -8.08 -11.44
C SER A 155 -6.94 -9.18 -12.39
N ASN A 156 -6.01 -9.93 -12.98
CA ASN A 156 -6.38 -10.90 -14.02
C ASN A 156 -7.24 -12.06 -13.50
N LYS A 157 -7.15 -12.38 -12.20
CA LYS A 157 -8.00 -13.41 -11.58
C LYS A 157 -9.14 -12.79 -10.79
N ASP A 158 -8.85 -11.73 -10.04
CA ASP A 158 -9.82 -11.18 -9.10
C ASP A 158 -10.81 -10.21 -9.76
N PHE A 159 -10.49 -9.64 -10.93
CA PHE A 159 -11.38 -8.76 -11.71
C PHE A 159 -11.76 -9.42 -13.04
N SER A 160 -12.34 -10.61 -12.97
CA SER A 160 -13.02 -11.25 -14.10
C SER A 160 -14.54 -11.24 -13.87
N SER A 161 -15.31 -11.25 -14.95
CA SER A 161 -16.76 -11.50 -14.88
C SER A 161 -17.10 -12.90 -14.36
N GLU A 162 -16.11 -13.80 -14.34
CA GLU A 162 -16.21 -15.14 -13.77
C GLU A 162 -16.02 -15.17 -12.24
N ASN A 163 -15.59 -14.06 -11.62
CA ASN A 163 -15.43 -14.00 -10.17
C ASN A 163 -16.81 -13.94 -9.51
N LEU A 164 -17.06 -14.90 -8.62
CA LEU A 164 -18.29 -15.09 -7.88
C LEU A 164 -18.69 -13.83 -7.10
N ASP A 165 -17.72 -13.09 -6.57
CA ASP A 165 -17.98 -11.85 -5.83
C ASP A 165 -18.71 -10.80 -6.70
N PHE A 166 -18.35 -10.64 -7.98
CA PHE A 166 -19.03 -9.67 -8.85
C PHE A 166 -20.41 -10.14 -9.33
N SER A 167 -20.65 -11.45 -9.33
CA SER A 167 -21.98 -11.99 -9.63
C SER A 167 -22.99 -11.75 -8.50
N ILE A 168 -22.50 -11.67 -7.26
CA ILE A 168 -23.31 -11.43 -6.06
C ILE A 168 -23.47 -9.94 -5.79
N LEU A 169 -22.45 -9.13 -6.08
CA LEU A 169 -22.40 -7.73 -5.69
C LEU A 169 -23.00 -6.79 -6.75
N SER A 170 -24.24 -6.34 -6.52
CA SER A 170 -24.87 -5.25 -7.28
C SER A 170 -24.93 -3.93 -6.46
N PRO A 171 -24.91 -2.76 -7.12
CA PRO A 171 -24.61 -2.55 -8.54
C PRO A 171 -23.09 -2.57 -8.83
N THR A 172 -22.69 -3.20 -9.93
CA THR A 172 -21.28 -3.49 -10.22
C THR A 172 -20.40 -2.25 -10.38
N TRP A 173 -20.93 -1.18 -10.98
CA TRP A 173 -20.20 0.08 -11.14
C TRP A 173 -19.75 0.66 -9.79
N LEU A 174 -20.53 0.43 -8.73
CA LEU A 174 -20.20 0.87 -7.38
C LEU A 174 -19.05 0.05 -6.80
N ALA A 175 -19.07 -1.29 -6.99
CA ALA A 175 -17.99 -2.18 -6.57
C ALA A 175 -16.66 -1.80 -7.20
N VAL A 176 -16.64 -1.65 -8.53
CA VAL A 176 -15.46 -1.20 -9.27
C VAL A 176 -14.99 0.17 -8.79
N GLY A 177 -15.90 1.13 -8.65
CA GLY A 177 -15.58 2.48 -8.17
C GLY A 177 -14.96 2.50 -6.77
N LEU A 178 -15.49 1.70 -5.84
CA LEU A 178 -14.97 1.61 -4.48
C LEU A 178 -13.61 0.90 -4.42
N MET A 179 -13.38 -0.14 -5.21
CA MET A 179 -12.09 -0.82 -5.28
C MET A 179 -10.99 0.08 -5.86
N VAL A 180 -11.28 0.74 -6.99
CA VAL A 180 -10.33 1.66 -7.64
C VAL A 180 -10.07 2.87 -6.76
N GLY A 181 -11.13 3.49 -6.24
CA GLY A 181 -11.04 4.64 -5.34
C GLY A 181 -10.31 4.31 -4.03
N GLY A 182 -10.62 3.16 -3.42
CA GLY A 182 -9.97 2.68 -2.21
C GLY A 182 -8.47 2.44 -2.40
N THR A 183 -8.08 1.88 -3.55
CA THR A 183 -6.67 1.64 -3.86
C THR A 183 -5.91 2.93 -4.16
N ALA A 184 -6.52 3.85 -4.90
CA ALA A 184 -5.94 5.18 -5.12
C ALA A 184 -5.77 5.93 -3.79
N LEU A 185 -6.77 5.87 -2.90
CA LEU A 185 -6.72 6.44 -1.56
C LEU A 185 -5.62 5.80 -0.70
N PHE A 186 -5.50 4.47 -0.72
CA PHE A 186 -4.45 3.73 -0.01
C PHE A 186 -3.06 4.15 -0.50
N GLY A 187 -2.82 4.15 -1.81
CA GLY A 187 -1.55 4.57 -2.39
C GLY A 187 -1.21 6.02 -2.04
N ALA A 188 -2.14 6.96 -2.27
CA ALA A 188 -1.94 8.37 -1.95
C ALA A 188 -1.62 8.60 -0.46
N SER A 189 -2.33 7.89 0.43
CA SER A 189 -2.11 7.94 1.87
C SER A 189 -0.74 7.39 2.25
N LEU A 190 -0.37 6.22 1.72
CA LEU A 190 0.91 5.58 1.95
C LEU A 190 2.07 6.52 1.60
N GLY A 191 2.05 7.10 0.41
CA GLY A 191 3.10 8.01 -0.02
C GLY A 191 3.17 9.30 0.79
N SER A 192 2.02 9.85 1.18
CA SER A 192 1.92 11.07 2.00
C SER A 192 2.43 10.85 3.43
N VAL A 193 2.00 9.76 4.08
CA VAL A 193 2.44 9.37 5.42
C VAL A 193 3.92 9.02 5.41
N ALA A 194 4.40 8.27 4.40
CA ALA A 194 5.81 7.93 4.26
C ALA A 194 6.69 9.18 4.12
N ALA A 195 6.30 10.14 3.28
CA ALA A 195 7.03 11.40 3.13
C ALA A 195 7.08 12.20 4.44
N ARG A 196 5.98 12.25 5.19
CA ARG A 196 5.93 12.92 6.49
C ARG A 196 6.81 12.24 7.53
N LEU A 197 6.77 10.91 7.63
CA LEU A 197 7.57 10.14 8.57
C LEU A 197 9.07 10.26 8.26
N GLN A 198 9.44 10.27 6.97
CA GLN A 198 10.83 10.50 6.55
C GLN A 198 11.33 11.88 6.98
N GLN A 199 10.55 12.94 6.73
CA GLN A 199 10.91 14.30 7.15
C GLN A 199 11.07 14.40 8.67
N THR A 200 10.19 13.73 9.42
CA THR A 200 10.24 13.73 10.90
C THR A 200 11.48 12.98 11.41
N ALA A 201 11.81 11.83 10.82
CA ALA A 201 12.97 11.03 11.18
C ALA A 201 14.31 11.72 10.83
N GLY A 202 14.33 12.58 9.81
CA GLY A 202 15.51 13.36 9.44
C GLY A 202 15.74 14.63 10.29
N GLY A 203 14.68 15.19 10.89
CA GLY A 203 14.73 16.47 11.59
C GLY A 203 14.97 16.39 13.11
N ASP A 204 14.46 15.37 13.79
CA ASP A 204 14.54 15.27 15.26
C ASP A 204 15.27 13.99 15.72
N SER A 205 16.32 14.20 16.52
CA SER A 205 17.14 13.13 17.11
C SER A 205 16.33 12.13 17.96
N ARG A 206 15.21 12.56 18.57
CA ARG A 206 14.34 11.69 19.38
C ARG A 206 13.64 10.62 18.56
N PHE A 207 13.28 10.94 17.31
CA PHE A 207 12.59 10.03 16.41
C PHE A 207 13.55 9.24 15.51
N ARG A 208 14.86 9.39 15.70
CA ARG A 208 15.90 8.74 14.89
C ARG A 208 15.88 7.21 14.98
N ASN A 209 15.41 6.65 16.11
CA ASN A 209 15.35 5.21 16.36
C ASN A 209 13.93 4.60 16.28
N MET A 210 12.90 5.45 16.23
CA MET A 210 11.51 5.05 15.97
C MET A 210 11.30 4.18 14.70
N PRO A 211 12.12 4.27 13.62
CA PRO A 211 11.89 3.49 12.42
C PRO A 211 12.12 1.97 12.57
N ILE A 212 12.87 1.53 13.59
CA ILE A 212 13.21 0.10 13.75
C ILE A 212 11.95 -0.73 14.09
N LEU A 213 11.03 -0.14 14.88
CA LEU A 213 9.77 -0.79 15.27
C LEU A 213 8.86 -1.06 14.05
N GLY A 214 8.91 -0.20 13.03
CA GLY A 214 8.11 -0.37 11.82
C GLY A 214 8.53 -1.55 10.95
N VAL A 215 9.76 -2.05 11.09
CA VAL A 215 10.29 -3.16 10.26
C VAL A 215 9.93 -4.53 10.85
N VAL A 216 9.74 -4.63 12.16
CA VAL A 216 9.51 -5.91 12.86
C VAL A 216 8.32 -6.70 12.30
N PRO A 217 7.14 -6.08 12.05
CA PRO A 217 5.99 -6.82 11.52
C PRO A 217 6.19 -7.36 10.10
N PHE A 218 7.20 -6.88 9.37
CA PHE A 218 7.47 -7.31 8.00
C PHE A 218 8.29 -8.60 7.96
N ALA A 219 8.99 -8.93 9.05
CA ALA A 219 9.81 -10.13 9.13
C ALA A 219 8.98 -11.42 9.09
N VAL A 220 7.68 -11.35 9.41
CA VAL A 220 6.77 -12.51 9.39
C VAL A 220 6.08 -12.74 8.04
N VAL A 221 6.30 -11.87 7.06
CA VAL A 221 5.73 -12.00 5.71
C VAL A 221 6.85 -12.38 4.73
N PRO A 222 7.02 -13.66 4.35
CA PRO A 222 8.19 -14.14 3.60
C PRO A 222 8.53 -13.36 2.31
N PRO A 223 7.59 -13.06 1.40
CA PRO A 223 7.94 -12.31 0.18
C PRO A 223 8.40 -10.88 0.48
N VAL A 224 7.85 -10.27 1.53
CA VAL A 224 8.23 -8.94 1.99
C VAL A 224 9.61 -8.99 2.64
N LEU A 225 9.88 -9.97 3.50
CA LEU A 225 11.19 -10.19 4.11
C LEU A 225 12.26 -10.36 3.04
N LEU A 226 12.00 -11.13 1.99
CA LEU A 226 12.93 -11.29 0.87
C LEU A 226 13.23 -9.94 0.20
N GLY A 227 12.21 -9.15 -0.11
CA GLY A 227 12.39 -7.82 -0.69
C GLY A 227 13.21 -6.87 0.20
N LEU A 228 12.96 -6.88 1.51
CA LEU A 228 13.73 -6.11 2.48
C LEU A 228 15.18 -6.60 2.57
N LEU A 229 15.42 -7.92 2.61
CA LEU A 229 16.76 -8.49 2.64
C LEU A 229 17.55 -8.12 1.38
N VAL A 230 16.94 -8.26 0.20
CA VAL A 230 17.57 -7.86 -1.08
C VAL A 230 17.94 -6.37 -1.04
N TYR A 231 17.04 -5.51 -0.55
CA TYR A 231 17.31 -4.09 -0.41
C TYR A 231 18.48 -3.80 0.55
N VAL A 232 18.45 -4.39 1.74
CA VAL A 232 19.47 -4.21 2.79
C VAL A 232 20.82 -4.73 2.31
N ILE A 233 20.88 -5.95 1.79
CA ILE A 233 22.09 -6.58 1.26
C ILE A 233 22.64 -5.75 0.10
N GLY A 234 21.80 -5.31 -0.84
CA GLY A 234 22.22 -4.46 -1.96
C GLY A 234 22.85 -3.13 -1.49
N ARG A 235 22.24 -2.46 -0.51
CA ARG A 235 22.78 -1.23 0.09
C ARG A 235 24.09 -1.43 0.81
N ILE A 236 24.23 -2.56 1.51
CA ILE A 236 25.42 -2.87 2.30
C ILE A 236 26.58 -3.32 1.39
N ALA A 237 26.31 -4.18 0.41
CA ALA A 237 27.30 -4.75 -0.51
C ALA A 237 27.79 -3.74 -1.56
N PHE A 238 26.92 -2.83 -2.03
CA PHE A 238 27.23 -1.86 -3.08
C PHE A 238 27.05 -0.40 -2.62
N PRO A 239 27.78 0.03 -1.58
CA PRO A 239 27.65 1.37 -1.01
C PRO A 239 28.02 2.43 -2.05
N GLY A 240 27.14 3.40 -2.29
CA GLY A 240 27.37 4.47 -3.26
C GLY A 240 27.29 4.05 -4.72
N ARG A 241 27.72 2.83 -5.08
CA ARG A 241 27.60 2.28 -6.43
C ARG A 241 26.15 2.06 -6.83
N LEU A 242 25.34 1.49 -5.95
CA LEU A 242 23.91 1.28 -6.25
C LEU A 242 23.21 2.62 -6.50
N SER A 243 23.45 3.62 -5.65
CA SER A 243 22.89 4.96 -5.86
C SER A 243 23.45 5.63 -7.12
N ALA A 244 24.74 5.49 -7.41
CA ALA A 244 25.34 6.06 -8.61
C ALA A 244 24.74 5.44 -9.88
N VAL A 245 24.60 4.11 -9.93
CA VAL A 245 23.96 3.38 -11.03
C VAL A 245 22.49 3.77 -11.16
N LEU A 246 21.74 3.78 -10.06
CA LEU A 246 20.33 4.20 -10.08
C LEU A 246 20.16 5.66 -10.51
N GLN A 247 21.14 6.53 -10.28
CA GLN A 247 21.12 7.92 -10.74
C GLN A 247 21.60 8.10 -12.19
N GLN A 248 22.10 7.06 -12.86
CA GLN A 248 22.47 7.18 -14.27
C GLN A 248 21.24 7.49 -15.12
N ARG A 249 21.39 8.45 -16.06
CA ARG A 249 20.29 8.95 -16.88
C ARG A 249 19.53 7.84 -17.62
N HIS A 250 20.23 6.84 -18.14
CA HIS A 250 19.60 5.72 -18.86
C HIS A 250 18.81 4.79 -17.93
N VAL A 251 19.32 4.49 -16.72
CA VAL A 251 18.59 3.71 -15.70
C VAL A 251 17.35 4.47 -15.23
N GLN A 252 17.46 5.79 -15.08
CA GLN A 252 16.33 6.66 -14.74
C GLN A 252 15.24 6.67 -15.82
N ILE A 253 15.63 6.82 -17.08
CA ILE A 253 14.69 6.78 -18.22
C ILE A 253 14.04 5.40 -18.29
N PHE A 254 14.83 4.33 -18.26
CA PHE A 254 14.33 2.96 -18.34
C PHE A 254 13.34 2.66 -17.22
N GLY A 255 13.67 2.97 -15.97
CA GLY A 255 12.78 2.73 -14.84
C GLY A 255 11.48 3.54 -14.92
N ARG A 256 11.53 4.79 -15.40
CA ARG A 256 10.31 5.59 -15.65
C ARG A 256 9.47 5.01 -16.78
N VAL A 257 10.08 4.61 -17.90
CA VAL A 257 9.37 3.97 -19.01
C VAL A 257 8.73 2.66 -18.56
N ALA A 258 9.45 1.85 -17.77
CA ALA A 258 8.92 0.61 -17.21
C ALA A 258 7.73 0.87 -16.27
N LEU A 259 7.84 1.84 -15.35
CA LEU A 259 6.74 2.20 -14.44
C LEU A 259 5.52 2.75 -15.18
N VAL A 260 5.71 3.64 -16.16
CA VAL A 260 4.63 4.18 -16.98
C VAL A 260 4.00 3.08 -17.84
N GLY A 261 4.81 2.19 -18.40
CA GLY A 261 4.35 1.03 -19.16
C GLY A 261 3.53 0.08 -18.30
N MET A 262 4.01 -0.28 -17.10
CA MET A 262 3.27 -1.10 -16.13
C MET A 262 1.95 -0.43 -15.74
N LEU A 263 1.99 0.86 -15.41
CA LEU A 263 0.77 1.60 -15.07
C LEU A 263 -0.22 1.63 -16.24
N GLY A 264 0.25 1.85 -17.47
CA GLY A 264 -0.57 1.86 -18.67
C GLY A 264 -1.20 0.50 -18.96
N VAL A 265 -0.42 -0.59 -18.85
CA VAL A 265 -0.92 -1.96 -18.98
C VAL A 265 -1.96 -2.26 -17.90
N ASN A 266 -1.67 -1.95 -16.64
CA ASN A 266 -2.58 -2.19 -15.53
C ASN A 266 -3.88 -1.39 -15.67
N LEU A 267 -3.80 -0.12 -16.10
CA LEU A 267 -4.99 0.70 -16.33
C LEU A 267 -5.81 0.18 -17.51
N PHE A 268 -5.15 -0.30 -18.58
CA PHE A 268 -5.82 -0.93 -19.72
C PHE A 268 -6.54 -2.22 -19.30
N LEU A 269 -5.85 -3.11 -18.58
CA LEU A 269 -6.44 -4.35 -18.06
C LEU A 269 -7.63 -4.06 -17.14
N LEU A 270 -7.46 -3.13 -16.20
CA LEU A 270 -8.54 -2.70 -15.30
C LEU A 270 -9.73 -2.13 -16.06
N THR A 271 -9.50 -1.30 -17.07
CA THR A 271 -10.58 -0.70 -17.89
C THR A 271 -11.31 -1.77 -18.68
N ARG A 272 -10.57 -2.72 -19.28
CA ARG A 272 -11.14 -3.84 -20.02
C ARG A 272 -11.97 -4.74 -19.11
N SER A 273 -11.41 -5.19 -17.99
CA SER A 273 -12.13 -5.97 -16.98
C SER A 273 -13.37 -5.24 -16.50
N SER A 274 -13.27 -3.93 -16.22
CA SER A 274 -14.43 -3.14 -15.79
C SER A 274 -15.52 -3.08 -16.87
N ALA A 275 -15.14 -2.94 -18.14
CA ALA A 275 -16.09 -2.93 -19.24
C ALA A 275 -16.78 -4.30 -19.42
N ASP A 276 -16.01 -5.38 -19.31
CA ASP A 276 -16.53 -6.75 -19.41
C ASP A 276 -17.53 -7.05 -18.28
N ILE A 277 -17.23 -6.62 -17.03
CA ILE A 277 -18.14 -6.81 -15.90
C ILE A 277 -19.39 -5.90 -16.01
N LEU A 278 -19.27 -4.69 -16.56
CA LEU A 278 -20.43 -3.78 -16.74
C LEU A 278 -21.36 -4.20 -17.89
N ALA A 279 -20.87 -5.02 -18.81
CA ALA A 279 -21.64 -5.54 -19.93
C ALA A 279 -22.37 -6.86 -19.61
N ALA A 280 -21.96 -7.55 -18.53
CA ALA A 280 -22.58 -8.77 -18.02
C ALA A 280 -23.83 -8.45 -17.18
#